data_AF-A0A258FCG9-F1
#
_entry.id   AF-A0A258FCG9-F1
#
_cell.length_a   1.000
_cell.length_b   1.000
_cell.length_c   1.000
_cell.angle_alpha   90.00
_cell.angle_beta   90.00
_cell.angle_gamma   90.00
#
_symmetry.space_group_name_H-M   'P 1'
#
loop_
_entity.id
_entity.type
_entity.pdbx_description
1 polymer ?
#
loop_
_entity_poly.entity_id
_entity_poly.type
_entity_poly.pdbx_seq_one_letter_code
_entity_poly.pdbx_strand_id
1 'polypeptide(L)'
;MTDVLNGLAINGQIASATTFTGKKRIRKSFGRIPEAVAMPNLIEVQRASYEQFLQREVRPGQRKDEGIEAVFKSVFPIKDFNERAVLEYVSYEFEDPKYDVEECIQRDMTYAAPLKVKLRLIVFEADEETGARS
;
A
#
# COMPACT_ATOMS: atom_id res chain seq x y z
N MET A 1 6.37 -46.86 -26.90
CA MET A 1 7.58 -47.68 -27.05
C MET A 1 8.70 -46.89 -26.38
N THR A 2 8.69 -46.87 -25.05
CA THR A 2 9.48 -47.71 -24.11
C THR A 2 10.84 -47.08 -23.77
N ASP A 3 10.92 -46.59 -22.53
CA ASP A 3 12.04 -46.57 -21.59
C ASP A 3 13.49 -46.53 -22.12
N VAL A 4 14.21 -45.47 -21.73
CA VAL A 4 15.52 -45.62 -21.07
C VAL A 4 15.86 -44.35 -20.30
N LEU A 5 15.48 -44.27 -19.02
CA LEU A 5 16.22 -43.55 -17.98
C LEU A 5 15.79 -44.11 -16.61
N ASN A 6 16.07 -45.41 -16.41
CA ASN A 6 16.02 -46.04 -15.11
C ASN A 6 17.46 -46.16 -14.60
N GLY A 7 17.74 -45.60 -13.42
CA GLY A 7 18.98 -45.89 -12.69
C GLY A 7 19.68 -44.69 -12.05
N LEU A 8 19.20 -44.24 -10.90
CA LEU A 8 19.86 -44.45 -9.61
C LEU A 8 18.99 -43.81 -8.52
N ALA A 9 18.16 -44.63 -7.89
CA ALA A 9 17.60 -44.30 -6.60
C ALA A 9 18.75 -44.28 -5.58
N ILE A 10 19.22 -43.09 -5.22
CA ILE A 10 20.10 -42.87 -4.07
C ILE A 10 19.29 -42.17 -2.98
N ASN A 11 18.72 -42.98 -2.10
CA ASN A 11 18.35 -42.68 -0.72
C ASN A 11 17.67 -41.32 -0.44
N GLY A 12 16.36 -41.26 -0.68
CA GLY A 12 15.39 -40.63 0.24
C GLY A 12 15.68 -39.20 0.71
N GLN A 13 16.24 -38.32 -0.12
CA GLN A 13 16.44 -36.92 0.21
C GLN A 13 15.53 -36.02 -0.62
N ILE A 14 14.50 -35.47 0.02
CA ILE A 14 13.70 -34.38 -0.53
C ILE A 14 14.61 -33.14 -0.55
N ALA A 15 15.00 -32.71 -1.75
CA ALA A 15 15.76 -31.48 -1.96
C ALA A 15 14.89 -30.29 -1.54
N SER A 16 15.14 -29.76 -0.33
CA SER A 16 14.52 -28.54 0.17
C SER A 16 15.27 -27.33 -0.41
N ALA A 17 14.50 -26.36 -0.92
CA ALA A 17 14.87 -25.02 -1.39
C ALA A 17 16.38 -24.80 -1.62
N THR A 18 16.81 -24.87 -2.89
CA THR A 18 18.17 -24.51 -3.28
C THR A 18 18.37 -23.02 -3.05
N THR A 19 18.89 -22.65 -1.88
CA THR A 19 19.29 -21.27 -1.59
C THR A 19 20.50 -20.94 -2.45
N PHE A 20 20.34 -20.03 -3.40
CA PHE A 20 21.41 -19.54 -4.28
C PHE A 20 22.31 -18.54 -3.55
N THR A 21 22.78 -18.88 -2.36
CA THR A 21 23.87 -18.15 -1.69
C THR A 21 25.18 -18.83 -2.07
N GLY A 22 26.20 -18.03 -2.43
CA GLY A 22 27.41 -18.42 -3.17
C GLY A 22 28.35 -19.48 -2.57
N LYS A 23 27.90 -20.31 -1.63
CA LYS A 23 28.56 -21.56 -1.24
C LYS A 23 27.53 -22.69 -1.33
N LYS A 24 27.80 -23.69 -2.18
CA LYS A 24 27.02 -24.92 -2.32
C LYS A 24 27.04 -25.73 -1.01
N ARG A 25 26.31 -25.27 0.00
CA ARG A 25 26.11 -25.97 1.28
C ARG A 25 24.84 -26.80 1.17
N ILE A 26 24.99 -28.12 1.15
CA ILE A 26 23.86 -29.04 1.08
C ILE A 26 23.20 -29.10 2.47
N ARG A 27 21.91 -28.73 2.54
CA ARG A 27 21.06 -28.92 3.72
C ARG A 27 20.24 -30.20 3.53
N LYS A 28 20.47 -31.21 4.36
CA LYS A 28 19.65 -32.44 4.38
C LYS A 28 18.37 -32.19 5.18
N SER A 29 17.22 -32.55 4.62
CA SER A 29 15.92 -32.57 5.31
C SER A 29 15.51 -34.02 5.56
N PHE A 30 15.03 -34.33 6.77
CA PHE A 30 14.54 -35.66 7.16
C PHE A 30 13.01 -35.69 7.37
N GLY A 31 12.33 -34.61 7.01
CA GLY A 31 10.86 -34.53 7.07
C GLY A 31 10.22 -35.51 6.10
N ARG A 32 9.22 -36.25 6.57
CA ARG A 32 8.47 -37.23 5.76
C ARG A 32 7.22 -36.65 5.10
N ILE A 33 6.72 -35.54 5.65
CA ILE A 33 5.52 -34.85 5.16
C ILE A 33 5.96 -33.82 4.12
N PRO A 34 5.38 -33.83 2.90
CA PRO A 34 5.67 -32.82 1.90
C PRO A 34 5.08 -31.45 2.31
N GLU A 35 5.75 -30.37 1.93
CA GLU A 35 5.24 -29.01 2.07
C GLU A 35 4.00 -28.86 1.17
N ALA A 36 2.83 -28.62 1.76
CA ALA A 36 1.57 -28.54 1.03
C ALA A 36 1.37 -27.19 0.31
N VAL A 37 1.96 -26.13 0.86
CA VAL A 37 1.90 -24.75 0.33
C VAL A 37 3.25 -24.11 0.57
N ALA A 38 3.76 -23.38 -0.43
CA ALA A 38 5.01 -22.66 -0.31
C ALA A 38 4.93 -21.56 0.76
N MET A 39 6.07 -21.30 1.42
CA MET A 39 6.17 -20.19 2.37
C MET A 39 5.76 -18.86 1.73
N PRO A 40 4.78 -18.14 2.31
CA PRO A 40 4.34 -16.85 1.79
C PRO A 40 5.39 -15.76 2.05
N ASN A 41 5.20 -14.61 1.42
CA ASN A 41 6.04 -13.45 1.70
C ASN A 41 5.73 -12.91 3.11
N LEU A 42 6.70 -13.04 4.02
CA LEU A 42 6.53 -12.70 5.43
C LEU A 42 6.33 -11.20 5.70
N ILE A 43 6.66 -10.33 4.75
CA ILE A 43 6.44 -8.87 4.86
C ILE A 43 5.22 -8.38 4.09
N GLU A 44 4.49 -9.28 3.44
CA GLU A 44 3.37 -8.93 2.56
C GLU A 44 2.27 -8.18 3.30
N VAL A 45 1.90 -8.64 4.49
CA VAL A 45 0.85 -7.99 5.30
C VAL A 45 1.20 -6.53 5.61
N GLN A 46 2.45 -6.26 5.96
CA GLN A 46 2.92 -4.91 6.28
C GLN A 46 2.88 -4.01 5.03
N ARG A 47 3.37 -4.53 3.89
CA ARG A 47 3.36 -3.79 2.63
C ARG A 47 1.94 -3.54 2.11
N ALA A 48 1.11 -4.58 2.08
CA ALA A 48 -0.24 -4.53 1.53
C ALA A 48 -1.15 -3.60 2.36
N SER A 49 -1.07 -3.67 3.68
CA SER A 49 -1.87 -2.78 4.56
C SER A 49 -1.51 -1.30 4.34
N TYR A 50 -0.23 -0.98 4.17
CA TYR A 50 0.20 0.39 3.92
C TYR A 50 -0.18 0.86 2.51
N GLU A 51 -0.01 0.02 1.48
CA GLU A 51 -0.46 0.33 0.10
C GLU A 51 -1.97 0.56 0.04
N GLN A 52 -2.76 -0.27 0.75
CA GLN A 52 -4.21 -0.11 0.89
C GLN A 52 -4.58 1.19 1.62
N PHE A 53 -3.87 1.54 2.68
CA PHE A 53 -4.11 2.78 3.42
C PHE A 53 -3.82 4.03 2.57
N LEU A 54 -2.73 4.02 1.79
CA LEU A 54 -2.29 5.16 0.99
C LEU A 54 -3.03 5.32 -0.33
N GLN A 55 -3.38 4.21 -1.00
CA GLN A 55 -3.92 4.18 -2.38
C GLN A 55 -3.14 5.08 -3.37
N ARG A 56 -1.82 5.18 -3.23
CA ARG A 56 -0.96 6.16 -3.93
C ARG A 56 -1.03 6.03 -5.45
N GLU A 57 -1.03 4.81 -5.95
CA GLU A 57 -1.04 4.50 -7.40
C GLU A 57 -2.45 4.50 -8.01
N VAL A 58 -3.49 4.76 -7.20
CA VAL A 58 -4.89 4.75 -7.65
C VAL A 58 -5.34 6.16 -7.99
N ARG A 59 -5.92 6.33 -9.19
CA ARG A 59 -6.47 7.61 -9.64
C ARG A 59 -7.57 8.08 -8.69
N PRO A 60 -7.67 9.39 -8.38
CA PRO A 60 -8.63 9.90 -7.39
C PRO A 60 -10.07 9.39 -7.55
N GLY A 61 -10.62 9.40 -8.77
CA GLY A 61 -11.99 8.93 -9.03
C GLY A 61 -12.21 7.41 -8.95
N GLN A 62 -11.15 6.62 -8.75
CA GLN A 62 -11.20 5.15 -8.65
C GLN A 62 -10.76 4.64 -7.28
N ARG A 63 -10.46 5.55 -6.34
CA ARG A 63 -10.09 5.18 -4.97
C ARG A 63 -11.27 4.57 -4.24
N LYS A 64 -10.99 3.50 -3.51
CA LYS A 64 -11.95 2.88 -2.60
C LYS A 64 -12.15 3.79 -1.39
N ASP A 65 -13.32 3.68 -0.77
CA ASP A 65 -13.63 4.41 0.46
C ASP A 65 -12.97 3.74 1.67
N GLU A 66 -11.64 3.78 1.71
CA GLU A 66 -10.80 3.21 2.76
C GLU A 66 -9.52 4.05 2.96
N GLY A 67 -8.84 3.86 4.09
CA GLY A 67 -7.59 4.55 4.39
C GLY A 67 -7.75 6.07 4.41
N ILE A 68 -6.83 6.78 3.75
CA ILE A 68 -6.83 8.25 3.71
C ILE A 68 -8.07 8.82 3.00
N GLU A 69 -8.54 8.15 1.94
CA GLU A 69 -9.72 8.57 1.18
C GLU A 69 -10.98 8.58 2.08
N ALA A 70 -11.18 7.52 2.88
CA ALA A 70 -12.29 7.44 3.83
C ALA A 70 -12.20 8.50 4.93
N VAL A 71 -11.00 8.76 5.44
CA VAL A 71 -10.79 9.78 6.47
C VAL A 71 -11.22 11.15 5.96
N PHE A 72 -10.78 11.55 4.77
CA PHE A 72 -11.21 12.83 4.20
C PHE A 72 -12.72 12.87 3.94
N LYS A 73 -13.29 11.81 3.38
CA LYS A 73 -14.75 11.73 3.16
C LYS A 73 -15.59 11.74 4.44
N SER A 74 -15.04 11.27 5.56
CA SER A 74 -15.74 11.29 6.85
C SER A 74 -15.72 12.67 7.54
N VAL A 75 -14.71 13.48 7.26
CA VAL A 75 -14.53 14.80 7.89
C VAL A 75 -15.17 15.91 7.04
N PHE A 76 -15.12 15.78 5.72
CA PHE A 76 -15.69 16.75 4.80
C PHE A 76 -17.08 16.31 4.32
N PRO A 77 -18.01 17.25 4.05
CA PRO A 77 -17.81 18.70 4.02
C PRO A 77 -17.84 19.38 5.40
N ILE A 78 -17.08 20.46 5.53
CA ILE A 78 -17.11 21.33 6.72
C ILE A 78 -17.92 22.59 6.37
N LYS A 79 -18.90 22.94 7.19
CA LYS A 79 -19.75 24.12 6.99
C LYS A 79 -19.43 25.21 8.02
N ASP A 80 -19.49 26.47 7.60
CA ASP A 80 -19.45 27.60 8.53
C ASP A 80 -20.74 27.66 9.39
N PHE A 81 -20.65 28.25 10.58
CA PHE A 81 -21.77 28.39 11.52
C PHE A 81 -22.95 29.15 10.92
N ASN A 82 -22.69 30.14 10.07
CA ASN A 82 -23.73 30.94 9.42
C ASN A 82 -24.19 30.35 8.07
N GLU A 83 -23.75 29.14 7.73
CA GLU A 83 -24.02 28.45 6.45
C GLU A 83 -23.65 29.28 5.20
N ARG A 84 -22.77 30.28 5.32
CA ARG A 84 -22.32 31.13 4.20
C ARG A 84 -21.22 30.50 3.37
N ALA A 85 -20.56 29.46 3.89
CA ALA A 85 -19.50 28.78 3.17
C ALA A 85 -19.44 27.30 3.52
N VAL A 86 -19.01 26.50 2.56
CA VAL A 86 -18.79 25.06 2.69
C VAL A 86 -17.45 24.69 2.06
N LEU A 87 -16.63 23.98 2.81
CA LEU A 87 -15.36 23.42 2.34
C LEU A 87 -15.56 21.95 1.99
N GLU A 88 -15.26 21.58 0.75
CA GLU A 88 -15.36 20.22 0.22
C GLU A 88 -13.97 19.63 -0.05
N TYR A 89 -13.84 18.32 0.19
CA TYR A 89 -12.69 17.55 -0.27
C TYR A 89 -12.88 17.14 -1.74
N VAL A 90 -11.85 17.32 -2.57
CA VAL A 90 -11.85 16.92 -3.99
C VAL A 90 -10.94 15.71 -4.23
N SER A 91 -9.68 15.78 -3.80
CA SER A 91 -8.71 14.70 -3.99
C SER A 91 -7.43 14.95 -3.17
N TYR A 92 -6.65 13.91 -2.86
CA TYR A 92 -5.26 14.06 -2.41
C TYR A 92 -4.24 13.47 -3.39
N GLU A 93 -3.00 13.93 -3.31
CA GLU A 93 -1.84 13.41 -4.05
C GLU A 93 -0.59 13.40 -3.16
N PHE A 94 0.25 12.38 -3.33
CA PHE A 94 1.56 12.33 -2.70
C PHE A 94 2.60 12.91 -3.65
N GLU A 95 3.51 13.70 -3.10
CA GLU A 95 4.74 14.07 -3.80
C GLU A 95 5.84 13.07 -3.52
N ASP A 96 6.90 13.12 -4.33
CA ASP A 96 8.05 12.27 -4.10
C ASP A 96 8.77 12.66 -2.79
N PRO A 97 9.32 11.67 -2.06
CA PRO A 97 10.21 11.95 -0.93
C PRO A 97 11.35 12.86 -1.33
N LYS A 98 11.70 13.79 -0.43
CA LYS A 98 12.75 14.78 -0.70
C LYS A 98 14.16 14.18 -0.80
N TYR A 99 14.37 13.07 -0.11
CA TYR A 99 15.66 12.38 0.02
C TYR A 99 15.42 10.87 -0.12
N ASP A 100 16.47 10.14 -0.48
CA ASP A 100 16.42 8.68 -0.50
C ASP A 100 16.61 8.07 0.89
N VAL A 101 16.49 6.74 0.98
CA VAL A 101 16.57 6.03 2.25
C VAL A 101 17.98 6.08 2.84
N GLU A 102 19.02 6.00 2.01
CA GLU A 102 20.42 5.98 2.47
C GLU A 102 20.82 7.33 3.07
N GLU A 103 20.45 8.44 2.42
CA GLU A 103 20.69 9.79 2.91
C GLU A 103 19.92 10.05 4.21
N CYS A 104 18.66 9.61 4.31
CA CYS A 104 17.89 9.71 5.54
C CYS A 104 18.56 8.97 6.71
N ILE A 105 19.10 7.78 6.48
CA ILE A 105 19.82 7.00 7.51
C ILE A 105 21.11 7.71 7.92
N GLN A 106 21.90 8.21 6.96
CA GLN A 106 23.19 8.84 7.26
C GLN A 106 23.04 10.15 8.05
N ARG A 107 21.93 10.86 7.84
CA ARG A 107 21.67 12.18 8.45
C ARG A 107 20.70 12.15 9.62
N ASP A 108 20.31 10.96 10.10
CA ASP A 108 19.30 10.77 11.14
C ASP A 108 17.99 11.54 10.85
N MET A 109 17.51 11.46 9.61
CA MET A 109 16.27 12.09 9.13
C MET A 109 15.16 11.07 8.90
N THR A 110 13.91 11.53 8.94
CA THR A 110 12.75 10.69 8.60
C THR A 110 12.51 10.64 7.10
N TYR A 111 12.49 9.44 6.52
CA TYR A 111 12.06 9.21 5.14
C TYR A 111 10.54 9.38 5.02
N ALA A 112 10.08 10.42 4.32
CA ALA A 112 8.67 10.74 4.19
C ALA A 112 8.36 11.44 2.86
N ALA A 113 7.11 11.28 2.41
CA ALA A 113 6.53 11.94 1.24
C ALA A 113 5.48 12.97 1.69
N PRO A 114 5.48 14.21 1.15
CA PRO A 114 4.42 15.19 1.40
C PRO A 114 3.06 14.71 0.87
N LEU A 115 1.98 15.00 1.62
CA LEU A 115 0.59 14.79 1.20
C LEU A 115 -0.06 16.13 0.86
N LYS A 116 -0.45 16.33 -0.40
CA LYS A 116 -1.18 17.51 -0.87
C LYS A 116 -2.66 17.19 -1.03
N VAL A 117 -3.52 18.11 -0.60
CA VAL A 117 -4.98 17.95 -0.64
C VAL A 117 -5.58 19.10 -1.46
N LYS A 118 -6.42 18.75 -2.43
CA LYS A 118 -7.23 19.70 -3.21
C LYS A 118 -8.59 19.83 -2.55
N LEU A 119 -8.89 21.05 -2.12
CA LEU A 119 -10.15 21.41 -1.49
C LEU A 119 -10.90 22.42 -2.36
N ARG A 120 -12.22 22.42 -2.27
CA ARG A 120 -13.08 23.41 -2.93
C ARG A 120 -13.84 24.19 -1.86
N LEU A 121 -13.72 25.51 -1.90
CA LEU A 121 -14.54 26.40 -1.09
C LEU A 121 -15.74 26.87 -1.92
N ILE A 122 -16.94 26.64 -1.42
CA ILE A 122 -18.20 27.15 -1.97
C ILE A 122 -18.68 28.25 -1.02
N VAL A 123 -19.00 29.43 -1.56
CA VAL A 123 -19.53 30.58 -0.81
C VAL A 123 -20.94 30.84 -1.31
N PHE A 124 -21.86 31.05 -0.37
CA PHE A 124 -23.25 31.39 -0.66
C PHE A 124 -23.48 32.87 -0.37
N GLU A 125 -24.14 33.55 -1.30
CA GLU A 125 -24.69 34.88 -1.06
C GLU A 125 -26.13 34.73 -0.56
N ALA A 126 -26.39 35.23 0.65
CA ALA A 126 -27.72 35.27 1.22
C ALA A 126 -28.32 36.66 0.97
N ASP A 127 -29.37 36.73 0.16
CA ASP A 127 -30.19 37.92 0.00
C ASP A 127 -31.22 37.98 1.15
N GLU A 128 -31.04 38.94 2.06
CA GLU A 128 -31.87 39.10 3.26
C GLU A 128 -33.34 39.44 2.95
N GLU A 129 -33.67 39.88 1.72
CA GLU A 129 -35.05 40.18 1.31
C GLU A 129 -35.81 38.97 0.77
N THR A 130 -35.14 38.00 0.13
CA THR A 130 -35.81 36.91 -0.60
C THR A 130 -35.57 35.52 -0.01
N GLY A 131 -34.61 35.37 0.90
CA GLY A 131 -34.23 34.08 1.49
C GLY A 131 -33.66 33.08 0.49
N ALA A 132 -33.40 33.51 -0.76
CA ALA A 132 -32.77 32.71 -1.78
C ALA A 132 -31.26 32.58 -1.48
N ARG A 133 -30.72 31.37 -1.69
CA ARG A 133 -29.28 31.08 -1.62
C ARG A 133 -28.76 30.86 -3.03
N SER A 134 -27.79 31.66 -3.46
CA SER A 134 -27.07 31.46 -4.73
C SER A 134 -25.59 31.22 -4.46
#